data_AF-A0A521TAP2-F1
#
_entry.id   AF-A0A521TAP2-F1
#
_cell.length_a   1.000
_cell.length_b   1.000
_cell.length_c   1.000
_cell.angle_alpha   90.00
_cell.angle_beta   90.00
_cell.angle_gamma   90.00
#
_symmetry.space_group_name_H-M   'P 1'
#
loop_
_entity.id
_entity.type
_entity.pdbx_description
1 polymer ?
#
loop_
_entity_poly.entity_id
_entity_poly.type
_entity_poly.pdbx_seq_one_letter_code
_entity_poly.pdbx_strand_id
1 'polypeptide(L)'
;MKTLAAFAIVVALAAPLSGAATPRTQTGACRVPCMHDWRREMARLGEPWLDRVGSHIAQQCADSSRVDFSGVTSNPRAGWDGLIADAQQQLQNNATIPKAVAWWRTIIRLAQDEKAHLARGLADCARRNVAKPKADPDRADSAGSASLDSLLSSRGTRGVDYDLDPIYRSWVPAYLKRMVDYHYASHEMHLDASGPVWIQRGGRRIAVGGSDARLQLRPGDIISTGGGGSVRISSPGQSPDTKLGENSAVSLGQDVACLSFTKYPNQQFGLHLIAGTLYWLTTGARLQANCAVLTTKDFSVSVRGTKFTITSKPGAATNEISVDVTEGEVEIEDRDGRMATVSEGESERLTYGLGKMLWMVDNQCRRSVDFRLFDRTNNLQWPADPSKVWFIDSGGLLAQLVSCIPGAKICYGAAAPGQEGEWGIGINGNARCPDCCQTCPAANQRVDTSRVLTCQIPGAVK
;
A
#
# COMPACT_ATOMS: atom_id res chain seq x y z
N MET A 1 -20.16 14.28 -34.59
CA MET A 1 -20.74 15.37 -33.77
C MET A 1 -21.59 14.79 -32.64
N LYS A 2 -20.99 14.55 -31.47
CA LYS A 2 -21.66 14.52 -30.16
C LYS A 2 -20.63 14.99 -29.14
N THR A 3 -20.96 16.05 -28.43
CA THR A 3 -20.17 16.83 -27.48
C THR A 3 -19.86 16.03 -26.22
N LEU A 4 -18.58 15.89 -25.89
CA LEU A 4 -18.10 15.50 -24.56
C LEU A 4 -18.02 16.77 -23.71
N ALA A 5 -18.98 16.95 -22.79
CA ALA A 5 -18.96 18.00 -21.80
C ALA A 5 -17.98 17.63 -20.68
N ALA A 6 -16.97 18.48 -20.48
CA ALA A 6 -16.08 18.42 -19.34
C ALA A 6 -16.83 18.92 -18.08
N PHE A 7 -16.79 18.14 -17.00
CA PHE A 7 -17.30 18.57 -15.69
C PHE A 7 -16.16 19.14 -14.84
N ALA A 8 -16.28 20.42 -14.49
CA ALA A 8 -15.49 21.09 -13.46
C ALA A 8 -16.25 21.01 -12.13
N ILE A 9 -15.58 20.54 -11.08
CA ILE A 9 -16.08 20.59 -9.70
C ILE A 9 -15.61 21.92 -9.10
N VAL A 10 -16.55 22.80 -8.76
CA VAL A 10 -16.29 24.04 -8.02
C VAL A 10 -16.21 23.70 -6.52
N VAL A 11 -15.04 23.86 -5.93
CA VAL A 11 -14.84 23.84 -4.48
C VAL A 11 -15.15 25.23 -3.93
N ALA A 12 -16.19 25.34 -3.09
CA ALA A 12 -16.52 26.58 -2.40
C ALA A 12 -15.57 26.80 -1.20
N LEU A 13 -14.99 28.00 -1.16
CA LEU A 13 -14.11 28.53 -0.11
C LEU A 13 -14.83 28.66 1.24
N ALA A 14 -14.14 28.28 2.33
CA ALA A 14 -14.53 28.59 3.70
C ALA A 14 -13.84 29.87 4.18
N ALA A 15 -14.62 30.83 4.68
CA ALA A 15 -14.15 31.98 5.46
C ALA A 15 -14.13 31.63 6.96
N PRO A 16 -13.22 32.20 7.79
CA PRO A 16 -13.12 31.86 9.20
C PRO A 16 -14.16 32.64 10.02
N LEU A 17 -15.02 31.92 10.74
CA LEU A 17 -15.81 32.49 11.84
C LEU A 17 -15.05 32.26 13.15
N SER A 18 -14.53 33.34 13.72
CA SER A 18 -13.99 33.39 15.07
C SER A 18 -15.14 33.40 16.09
N GLY A 19 -15.31 32.32 16.84
CA GLY A 19 -16.23 32.21 17.98
C GLY A 19 -15.50 31.75 19.23
N ALA A 20 -15.70 32.46 20.34
CA ALA A 20 -15.00 32.30 21.61
C ALA A 20 -15.20 30.91 22.26
N ALA A 21 -14.13 30.39 22.86
CA ALA A 21 -14.11 29.10 23.56
C ALA A 21 -14.78 29.22 24.95
N THR A 22 -15.80 28.40 25.20
CA THR A 22 -16.26 28.06 26.56
C THR A 22 -15.65 26.73 27.01
N PRO A 23 -15.35 26.56 28.31
CA PRO A 23 -14.64 25.37 28.81
C PRO A 23 -15.55 24.14 28.75
N ARG A 24 -15.17 23.15 27.93
CA ARG A 24 -15.81 21.82 27.87
C ARG A 24 -15.39 20.97 29.07
N THR A 25 -16.37 20.50 29.83
CA THR A 25 -16.25 19.37 30.73
C THR A 25 -16.00 18.08 29.92
N GLN A 26 -14.94 17.34 30.25
CA GLN A 26 -14.62 16.06 29.62
C GLN A 26 -15.64 14.98 30.05
N THR A 27 -16.64 14.73 29.21
CA THR A 27 -17.41 13.49 29.25
C THR A 27 -16.64 12.40 28.50
N GLY A 28 -16.56 11.20 29.07
CA GLY A 28 -15.82 10.08 28.48
C GLY A 28 -16.38 9.69 27.11
N ALA A 29 -15.65 10.03 26.04
CA ALA A 29 -16.06 9.72 24.68
C ALA A 29 -15.95 8.21 24.40
N CYS A 30 -17.08 7.56 24.09
CA CYS A 30 -17.05 6.21 23.54
C CYS A 30 -16.53 6.24 22.11
N ARG A 31 -15.54 5.40 21.82
CA ARG A 31 -15.08 5.14 20.45
C ARG A 31 -15.74 3.88 19.92
N VAL A 32 -16.43 3.98 18.79
CA VAL A 32 -16.87 2.82 18.00
C VAL A 32 -15.91 2.71 16.81
N PRO A 33 -15.12 1.63 16.69
CA PRO A 33 -14.24 1.44 15.55
C PRO A 33 -15.06 1.17 14.29
N CYS A 34 -14.48 1.44 13.12
CA CYS A 34 -15.14 1.06 11.88
C CYS A 34 -15.05 -0.45 11.62
N MET A 35 -16.08 -0.98 10.96
CA MET A 35 -16.20 -2.40 10.64
C MET A 35 -15.34 -2.79 9.43
N HIS A 36 -15.18 -1.87 8.47
CA HIS A 36 -14.39 -2.10 7.26
C HIS A 36 -13.13 -1.24 7.20
N ASP A 37 -12.03 -1.84 6.73
CA ASP A 37 -10.86 -1.11 6.23
C ASP A 37 -11.19 -0.61 4.82
N TRP A 38 -11.89 0.53 4.75
CA TRP A 38 -12.41 1.10 3.51
C TRP A 38 -11.35 1.33 2.44
N ARG A 39 -10.10 1.60 2.83
CA ARG A 39 -8.99 1.74 1.87
C ARG A 39 -8.66 0.42 1.21
N ARG A 40 -8.56 -0.65 2.01
CA ARG A 40 -8.27 -2.00 1.54
C ARG A 40 -9.43 -2.59 0.73
N GLU A 41 -10.67 -2.41 1.18
CA GLU A 41 -11.85 -2.92 0.47
C GLU A 41 -12.03 -2.24 -0.89
N MET A 42 -11.70 -0.95 -1.01
CA MET A 42 -11.72 -0.25 -2.30
C MET A 42 -10.56 -0.67 -3.22
N ALA A 43 -9.36 -0.88 -2.69
CA ALA A 43 -8.22 -1.36 -3.47
C ALA A 43 -8.49 -2.74 -4.11
N ARG A 44 -9.22 -3.62 -3.42
CA ARG A 44 -9.61 -4.96 -3.94
C ARG A 44 -10.54 -4.90 -5.15
N LEU A 45 -11.27 -3.81 -5.33
CA LEU A 45 -12.15 -3.64 -6.50
C LEU A 45 -11.37 -3.31 -7.78
N GLY A 46 -10.06 -3.09 -7.68
CA GLY A 46 -9.13 -3.04 -8.82
C GLY A 46 -9.15 -1.73 -9.62
N GLU A 47 -9.83 -0.70 -9.11
CA GLU A 47 -10.01 0.57 -9.81
C GLU A 47 -9.32 1.71 -9.07
N PRO A 48 -8.30 2.37 -9.66
CA PRO A 48 -7.49 3.40 -8.99
C PRO A 48 -8.27 4.60 -8.44
N TRP A 49 -9.43 4.92 -9.00
CA TRP A 49 -10.26 6.03 -8.50
C TRP A 49 -10.99 5.67 -7.20
N LEU A 50 -11.21 4.38 -6.91
CA LEU A 50 -11.84 3.91 -5.68
C LEU A 50 -10.94 4.13 -4.45
N ASP A 51 -9.62 4.24 -4.61
CA ASP A 51 -8.71 4.57 -3.51
C ASP A 51 -8.99 5.94 -2.88
N ARG A 52 -9.44 6.91 -3.69
CA ARG A 52 -9.85 8.23 -3.20
C ARG A 52 -11.15 8.14 -2.41
N VAL A 53 -12.10 7.33 -2.89
CA VAL A 53 -13.37 7.07 -2.19
C VAL A 53 -13.08 6.36 -0.86
N GLY A 54 -12.27 5.31 -0.87
CA GLY A 54 -11.87 4.56 0.32
C GLY A 54 -11.14 5.43 1.35
N SER A 55 -10.27 6.34 0.90
CA SER A 55 -9.57 7.28 1.78
C SER A 55 -10.52 8.31 2.42
N HIS A 56 -11.49 8.84 1.65
CA HIS A 56 -12.48 9.78 2.18
C HIS A 56 -13.41 9.12 3.20
N ILE A 57 -13.85 7.89 2.92
CA ILE A 57 -14.69 7.13 3.85
C ILE A 57 -13.91 6.77 5.12
N ALA A 58 -12.65 6.34 5.00
CA ALA A 58 -11.79 6.07 6.15
C ALA A 58 -11.60 7.31 7.04
N GLN A 59 -11.53 8.51 6.43
CA GLN A 59 -11.46 9.77 7.15
C GLN A 59 -12.77 10.10 7.88
N GLN A 60 -13.93 9.98 7.21
CA GLN A 60 -15.23 10.16 7.88
C GLN A 60 -15.42 9.17 9.04
N CYS A 61 -14.95 7.93 8.86
CA CYS A 61 -14.87 6.92 9.89
C CYS A 61 -14.06 7.38 11.11
N ALA A 62 -12.83 7.87 10.88
CA ALA A 62 -11.97 8.38 11.93
C ALA A 62 -12.58 9.59 12.66
N ASP A 63 -13.26 10.48 11.94
CA ASP A 63 -13.91 11.67 12.51
C ASP A 63 -15.17 11.30 13.32
N SER A 64 -15.97 10.34 12.83
CA SER A 64 -17.15 9.82 13.52
C SER A 64 -16.82 9.12 14.84
N SER A 65 -15.59 8.63 15.00
CA SER A 65 -15.11 8.02 16.25
C SER A 65 -14.74 9.03 17.35
N ARG A 66 -14.81 10.35 17.08
CA ARG A 66 -14.29 11.42 17.96
C ARG A 66 -15.30 12.49 18.38
N VAL A 67 -16.57 12.46 17.97
CA VAL A 67 -17.50 13.60 18.13
C VAL A 67 -18.76 13.27 18.96
N ASP A 68 -19.16 14.22 19.81
CA ASP A 68 -20.49 14.34 20.40
C ASP A 68 -21.49 14.80 19.32
N PHE A 69 -22.41 13.92 18.93
CA PHE A 69 -23.17 13.99 17.67
C PHE A 69 -24.30 15.03 17.61
N SER A 70 -24.45 15.90 18.62
CA SER A 70 -25.48 16.96 18.58
C SER A 70 -25.28 17.98 17.43
N GLY A 71 -24.08 18.07 16.83
CA GLY A 71 -23.77 19.05 15.78
C GLY A 71 -23.59 18.52 14.35
N VAL A 72 -23.56 17.20 14.11
CA VAL A 72 -23.21 16.61 12.79
C VAL A 72 -24.44 16.31 11.92
N THR A 73 -25.65 16.40 12.47
CA THR A 73 -26.90 15.99 11.78
C THR A 73 -27.51 17.04 10.84
N SER A 74 -26.93 18.24 10.72
CA SER A 74 -27.56 19.32 9.93
C SER A 74 -27.15 19.39 8.45
N ASN A 75 -26.15 18.63 8.00
CA ASN A 75 -25.78 18.57 6.58
C ASN A 75 -25.92 17.15 6.00
N PRO A 76 -27.06 16.81 5.36
CA PRO A 76 -27.29 15.47 4.81
C PRO A 76 -26.32 15.08 3.68
N ARG A 77 -25.60 16.03 3.07
CA ARG A 77 -24.57 15.74 2.06
C ARG A 77 -23.20 15.35 2.64
N ALA A 78 -22.98 15.51 3.95
CA ALA A 78 -21.67 15.31 4.58
C ALA A 78 -21.55 14.00 5.39
N GLY A 79 -22.56 13.14 5.38
CA GLY A 79 -22.58 11.89 6.15
C GLY A 79 -22.85 10.64 5.30
N TRP A 80 -22.97 9.49 5.97
CA TRP A 80 -23.25 8.18 5.35
C TRP A 80 -24.46 8.18 4.41
N ASP A 81 -25.49 8.96 4.72
CA ASP A 81 -26.68 9.09 3.86
C ASP A 81 -26.39 9.82 2.54
N GLY A 82 -25.52 10.82 2.56
CA GLY A 82 -25.03 11.48 1.34
C GLY A 82 -24.19 10.54 0.49
N LEU A 83 -23.28 9.78 1.10
CA LEU A 83 -22.47 8.78 0.40
C LEU A 83 -23.35 7.70 -0.27
N ILE A 84 -24.34 7.18 0.45
CA ILE A 84 -25.27 6.17 -0.08
C ILE A 84 -26.10 6.75 -1.23
N ALA A 85 -26.61 7.99 -1.09
CA ALA A 85 -27.38 8.65 -2.14
C ALA A 85 -26.53 8.90 -3.40
N ASP A 86 -25.29 9.35 -3.26
CA ASP A 86 -24.37 9.57 -4.38
C ASP A 86 -24.02 8.25 -5.07
N ALA A 87 -23.75 7.19 -4.31
CA ALA A 87 -23.51 5.85 -4.87
C ALA A 87 -24.74 5.30 -5.61
N GLN A 88 -25.95 5.56 -5.11
CA GLN A 88 -27.21 5.21 -5.78
C GLN A 88 -27.39 6.00 -7.08
N GLN A 89 -27.08 7.29 -7.08
CA GLN A 89 -27.12 8.10 -8.30
C GLN A 89 -26.13 7.59 -9.35
N GLN A 90 -24.92 7.21 -8.94
CA GLN A 90 -23.92 6.64 -9.85
C GLN A 90 -24.31 5.27 -10.38
N LEU A 91 -24.98 4.45 -9.56
CA LEU A 91 -25.57 3.19 -10.00
C LEU A 91 -26.62 3.41 -11.10
N GLN A 92 -27.46 4.44 -10.97
CA GLN A 92 -28.46 4.79 -11.99
C GLN A 92 -27.78 5.30 -13.27
N ASN A 93 -26.76 6.16 -13.16
CA ASN A 93 -26.06 6.73 -14.30
C ASN A 93 -25.24 5.69 -15.09
N ASN A 94 -24.76 4.63 -14.42
CA ASN A 94 -23.90 3.61 -15.01
C ASN A 94 -24.61 2.25 -15.23
N ALA A 95 -25.95 2.24 -15.25
CA ALA A 95 -26.75 1.01 -15.29
C ALA A 95 -26.46 0.09 -16.50
N THR A 96 -25.83 0.61 -17.56
CA THR A 96 -25.48 -0.13 -18.79
C THR A 96 -24.12 -0.83 -18.73
N ILE A 97 -23.31 -0.61 -17.69
CA ILE A 97 -21.97 -1.19 -17.54
C ILE A 97 -21.99 -2.25 -16.42
N PRO A 98 -22.05 -3.57 -16.73
CA PRO A 98 -22.26 -4.61 -15.74
C PRO A 98 -21.22 -4.62 -14.60
N LYS A 99 -19.95 -4.34 -14.91
CA LYS A 99 -18.89 -4.23 -13.91
C LYS A 99 -19.09 -3.05 -12.95
N ALA A 100 -19.44 -1.87 -13.48
CA ALA A 100 -19.71 -0.70 -12.65
C ALA A 100 -20.92 -0.91 -11.74
N VAL A 101 -21.98 -1.55 -12.26
CA VAL A 101 -23.17 -1.93 -11.48
C VAL A 101 -22.81 -2.86 -10.31
N ALA A 102 -21.95 -3.85 -10.54
CA ALA A 102 -21.50 -4.76 -9.49
C ALA A 102 -20.69 -4.03 -8.40
N TRP A 103 -19.79 -3.12 -8.79
CA TRP A 103 -19.01 -2.32 -7.84
C TRP A 103 -19.90 -1.40 -6.99
N TRP A 104 -20.78 -0.63 -7.63
CA TRP A 104 -21.67 0.30 -6.91
C TRP A 104 -22.60 -0.41 -5.93
N ARG A 105 -23.12 -1.60 -6.28
CA ARG A 105 -23.90 -2.43 -5.35
C ARG A 105 -23.07 -2.88 -4.15
N THR A 106 -21.82 -3.28 -4.36
CA THR A 106 -20.92 -3.63 -3.25
C THR A 106 -20.66 -2.44 -2.34
N ILE A 107 -20.37 -1.26 -2.91
CA ILE A 107 -20.12 -0.02 -2.14
C ILE A 107 -21.34 0.34 -1.28
N ILE A 108 -22.55 0.35 -1.88
CA ILE A 108 -23.80 0.67 -1.16
C ILE A 108 -24.01 -0.29 0.02
N ARG A 109 -23.81 -1.60 -0.21
CA ARG A 109 -23.97 -2.62 0.84
C ARG A 109 -23.00 -2.41 1.99
N LEU A 110 -21.71 -2.23 1.71
CA LEU A 110 -20.69 -1.98 2.73
C LEU A 110 -21.00 -0.70 3.53
N ALA A 111 -21.52 0.34 2.88
CA ALA A 111 -21.84 1.61 3.53
C ALA A 111 -23.05 1.47 4.47
N GLN A 112 -24.06 0.70 4.07
CA GLN A 112 -25.21 0.39 4.90
C GLN A 112 -24.83 -0.47 6.12
N ASP A 113 -23.97 -1.46 5.91
CA ASP A 113 -23.44 -2.35 6.94
C ASP A 113 -22.64 -1.57 8.00
N GLU A 114 -21.77 -0.65 7.57
CA GLU A 114 -20.99 0.26 8.42
C GLU A 114 -21.90 1.22 9.20
N LYS A 115 -22.87 1.85 8.53
CA LYS A 115 -23.87 2.73 9.17
C LYS A 115 -24.62 1.99 10.29
N ALA A 116 -25.04 0.75 10.03
CA ALA A 116 -25.74 -0.07 11.02
C ALA A 116 -24.83 -0.48 12.18
N HIS A 117 -23.54 -0.76 11.93
CA HIS A 117 -22.55 -1.04 12.96
C HIS A 117 -22.36 0.16 13.92
N LEU A 118 -22.12 1.36 13.36
CA LEU A 118 -21.94 2.57 14.14
C LEU A 118 -23.18 2.91 14.98
N ALA A 119 -24.39 2.76 14.41
CA ALA A 119 -25.64 2.98 15.12
C ALA A 119 -25.80 2.04 16.33
N ARG A 120 -25.46 0.75 16.18
CA ARG A 120 -25.49 -0.22 17.29
C ARG A 120 -24.46 0.11 18.37
N GLY A 121 -23.21 0.41 17.97
CA GLY A 121 -22.15 0.76 18.91
C GLY A 121 -22.48 2.01 19.74
N LEU A 122 -23.13 3.00 19.13
CA LEU A 122 -23.61 4.20 19.80
C LEU A 122 -24.74 3.89 20.80
N ALA A 123 -25.71 3.07 20.41
CA ALA A 123 -26.78 2.64 21.31
C ALA A 123 -26.23 1.87 22.53
N ASP A 124 -25.23 1.02 22.32
CA ASP A 124 -24.55 0.28 23.40
C ASP A 124 -23.72 1.19 24.31
N CYS A 125 -23.10 2.23 23.76
CA CYS A 125 -22.44 3.24 24.56
C CYS A 125 -23.44 4.01 25.42
N ALA A 126 -24.54 4.48 24.85
CA ALA A 126 -25.57 5.23 25.55
C ALA A 126 -26.13 4.41 26.74
N ARG A 127 -26.40 3.12 26.53
CA ARG A 127 -26.84 2.20 27.60
C ARG A 127 -25.83 2.10 28.74
N ARG A 128 -24.53 2.04 28.45
CA ARG A 128 -23.47 1.94 29.46
C ARG A 128 -23.27 3.23 30.27
N ASN A 129 -23.47 4.38 29.65
CA ASN A 129 -23.35 5.67 30.35
C ASN A 129 -24.52 5.93 31.30
N VAL A 130 -25.73 5.44 30.98
CA VAL A 130 -26.89 5.50 31.90
C VAL A 130 -26.76 4.54 33.07
N ALA A 131 -26.05 3.41 32.87
CA ALA A 131 -25.93 2.35 33.87
C ALA A 131 -24.78 2.53 34.87
N LYS A 132 -24.03 3.65 34.88
CA LYS A 132 -23.03 3.90 35.93
C LYS A 132 -23.74 4.16 37.26
N PRO A 133 -23.70 3.26 38.26
CA PRO A 133 -24.21 3.57 39.58
C PRO A 133 -23.43 4.78 40.11
N LYS A 134 -24.12 5.69 40.81
CA LYS A 134 -23.46 6.78 41.55
C LYS A 134 -22.37 6.15 42.41
N ALA A 135 -21.15 6.65 42.28
CA ALA A 135 -20.03 6.20 43.10
C ALA A 135 -20.44 6.27 44.58
N ASP A 136 -20.43 5.12 45.24
CA ASP A 136 -20.55 5.02 46.69
C ASP A 136 -19.24 5.53 47.29
N PRO A 137 -19.24 6.66 48.02
CA PRO A 137 -18.02 7.29 48.50
C PRO A 137 -17.28 6.47 49.58
N ASP A 138 -17.89 5.41 50.12
CA ASP A 138 -17.40 4.72 51.32
C ASP A 138 -16.58 3.44 51.04
N ARG A 139 -16.25 3.13 49.79
CA ARG A 139 -15.55 1.87 49.43
C ARG A 139 -14.18 2.11 48.79
N ALA A 140 -13.30 2.78 49.52
CA ALA A 140 -11.85 2.63 49.37
C ALA A 140 -11.36 1.53 50.32
N ASP A 141 -10.29 0.83 49.93
CA ASP A 141 -9.55 -0.17 50.73
C ASP A 141 -10.05 -1.62 50.68
N SER A 142 -9.68 -2.34 49.61
CA SER A 142 -9.12 -3.71 49.68
C SER A 142 -8.92 -4.32 48.27
N ALA A 143 -7.74 -4.11 47.68
CA ALA A 143 -7.28 -4.89 46.53
C ALA A 143 -6.07 -5.73 46.95
N GLY A 144 -6.33 -6.99 47.31
CA GLY A 144 -5.30 -7.99 47.59
C GLY A 144 -4.66 -8.51 46.31
N SER A 145 -3.33 -8.61 46.32
CA SER A 145 -2.49 -9.20 45.27
C SER A 145 -2.69 -10.71 45.18
N ALA A 146 -3.17 -11.22 44.05
CA ALA A 146 -3.08 -12.64 43.70
C ALA A 146 -1.85 -12.88 42.82
N SER A 147 -1.03 -13.87 43.20
CA SER A 147 0.20 -14.31 42.56
C SER A 147 -0.04 -15.04 41.23
N LEU A 148 0.86 -14.82 40.26
CA LEU A 148 0.84 -15.30 38.87
C LEU A 148 1.10 -16.82 38.72
N ASP A 149 1.48 -17.53 39.79
CA ASP A 149 1.95 -18.92 39.71
C ASP A 149 0.83 -19.98 39.64
N SER A 150 -0.45 -19.61 39.80
CA SER A 150 -1.55 -20.60 39.80
C SER A 150 -2.17 -20.88 38.42
N LEU A 151 -1.64 -20.32 37.33
CA LEU A 151 -2.26 -20.42 35.99
C LEU A 151 -1.58 -21.42 35.02
N LEU A 152 -0.48 -22.07 35.41
CA LEU A 152 0.28 -22.95 34.52
C LEU A 152 0.30 -24.41 35.01
N SER A 153 -0.88 -25.02 35.17
CA SER A 153 -1.00 -26.47 35.28
C SER A 153 -2.43 -26.94 35.01
N SER A 154 -2.79 -27.15 33.74
CA SER A 154 -3.61 -28.30 33.34
C SER A 154 -3.67 -28.45 31.81
N ARG A 155 -3.42 -29.69 31.36
CA ARG A 155 -3.47 -30.16 29.97
C ARG A 155 -4.91 -30.22 29.47
N GLY A 156 -5.09 -29.86 28.21
CA GLY A 156 -6.23 -30.21 27.38
C GLY A 156 -6.14 -29.46 26.06
N THR A 157 -6.07 -30.20 24.96
CA THR A 157 -6.15 -29.67 23.58
C THR A 157 -7.29 -28.67 23.46
N ARG A 158 -6.96 -27.38 23.46
CA ARG A 158 -7.88 -26.28 23.15
C ARG A 158 -7.39 -25.61 21.87
N GLY A 159 -8.35 -25.32 20.99
CA GLY A 159 -8.13 -24.64 19.72
C GLY A 159 -7.32 -23.36 19.90
N VAL A 160 -6.59 -23.03 18.84
CA VAL A 160 -5.70 -21.88 18.72
C VAL A 160 -6.35 -20.63 19.30
N ASP A 161 -5.78 -20.13 20.41
CA ASP A 161 -6.27 -18.94 21.08
C ASP A 161 -5.64 -17.70 20.40
N TYR A 162 -6.47 -16.80 19.89
CA TYR A 162 -6.03 -15.58 19.22
C TYR A 162 -5.61 -14.52 20.25
N ASP A 163 -4.56 -13.74 19.96
CA ASP A 163 -4.20 -12.49 20.66
C ASP A 163 -5.21 -11.36 20.31
N LEU A 164 -6.50 -11.64 20.42
CA LEU A 164 -7.54 -10.62 20.49
C LEU A 164 -7.85 -10.40 21.97
N ASP A 165 -7.78 -9.14 22.40
CA ASP A 165 -8.22 -8.73 23.73
C ASP A 165 -9.60 -9.37 24.02
N PRO A 166 -9.79 -10.01 25.19
CA PRO A 166 -11.01 -10.74 25.53
C PRO A 166 -12.31 -9.96 25.28
N ILE A 167 -12.26 -8.63 25.34
CA ILE A 167 -13.40 -7.74 25.05
C ILE A 167 -13.90 -7.85 23.61
N TYR A 168 -13.03 -8.13 22.63
CA TYR A 168 -13.42 -8.17 21.22
C TYR A 168 -13.87 -9.57 20.74
N ARG A 169 -13.62 -10.63 21.51
CA ARG A 169 -13.88 -12.03 21.08
C ARG A 169 -15.37 -12.35 20.87
N SER A 170 -16.27 -11.70 21.62
CA SER A 170 -17.72 -11.88 21.47
C SER A 170 -18.34 -10.99 20.37
N TRP A 171 -17.59 -9.99 19.89
CA TRP A 171 -18.09 -8.98 18.93
C TRP A 171 -17.83 -9.34 17.47
N VAL A 172 -16.89 -10.26 17.18
CA VAL A 172 -16.59 -10.68 15.80
C VAL A 172 -17.65 -11.68 15.32
N PRO A 173 -18.45 -11.34 14.28
CA PRO A 173 -19.44 -12.26 13.70
C PRO A 173 -18.79 -13.56 13.20
N ALA A 174 -19.52 -14.68 13.27
CA ALA A 174 -19.00 -16.00 12.90
C ALA A 174 -18.51 -16.11 11.43
N TYR A 175 -19.00 -15.27 10.52
CA TYR A 175 -18.52 -15.22 9.14
C TYR A 175 -17.17 -14.48 9.02
N LEU A 176 -16.95 -13.43 9.83
CA LEU A 176 -15.66 -12.75 9.94
C LEU A 176 -14.64 -13.62 10.65
N LYS A 177 -15.04 -14.38 11.69
CA LYS A 177 -14.18 -15.42 12.28
C LYS A 177 -13.73 -16.42 11.21
N ARG A 178 -14.64 -16.92 10.38
CA ARG A 178 -14.30 -17.83 9.27
C ARG A 178 -13.43 -17.20 8.17
N MET A 179 -13.60 -15.91 7.84
CA MET A 179 -12.72 -15.22 6.89
C MET A 179 -11.34 -14.92 7.48
N VAL A 180 -11.27 -14.57 8.77
CA VAL A 180 -10.01 -14.44 9.51
C VAL A 180 -9.32 -15.81 9.59
N ASP A 181 -10.06 -16.88 9.90
CA ASP A 181 -9.51 -18.24 9.93
C ASP A 181 -8.98 -18.68 8.56
N TYR A 182 -9.63 -18.26 7.47
CA TYR A 182 -9.16 -18.53 6.11
C TYR A 182 -7.91 -17.71 5.74
N HIS A 183 -7.85 -16.44 6.15
CA HIS A 183 -6.74 -15.53 5.83
C HIS A 183 -5.53 -15.64 6.78
N TYR A 184 -5.71 -16.27 7.95
CA TYR A 184 -4.68 -16.50 8.96
C TYR A 184 -4.47 -17.98 9.25
N ALA A 185 -4.92 -18.86 8.35
CA ALA A 185 -4.56 -20.26 8.40
C ALA A 185 -3.03 -20.34 8.51
N SER A 186 -2.57 -20.87 9.64
CA SER A 186 -1.15 -21.10 9.84
C SER A 186 -0.78 -22.41 9.15
N HIS A 187 0.38 -22.42 8.54
CA HIS A 187 0.89 -23.59 7.82
C HIS A 187 2.05 -24.17 8.58
N GLU A 188 1.97 -25.47 8.83
CA GLU A 188 3.10 -26.20 9.37
C GLU A 188 4.16 -26.29 8.29
N MET A 189 5.28 -25.63 8.52
CA MET A 189 6.47 -25.69 7.67
C MET A 189 7.60 -26.32 8.46
N HIS A 190 8.41 -27.14 7.79
CA HIS A 190 9.64 -27.69 8.34
C HIS A 190 10.78 -26.75 7.98
N LEU A 191 11.51 -26.31 9.00
CA LEU A 191 12.68 -25.46 8.85
C LEU A 191 13.94 -26.23 9.26
N ASP A 192 14.90 -26.31 8.35
CA ASP A 192 16.24 -26.81 8.63
C ASP A 192 17.19 -25.61 8.65
N ALA A 193 17.48 -25.12 9.86
CA ALA A 193 18.22 -23.89 10.11
C ALA A 193 19.67 -24.18 10.52
N SER A 194 20.61 -23.54 9.82
CA SER A 194 22.04 -23.58 10.15
C SER A 194 22.53 -22.16 10.40
N GLY A 195 23.17 -21.92 11.55
CA GLY A 195 23.63 -20.59 11.95
C GLY A 195 22.50 -19.66 12.42
N PRO A 196 22.71 -18.33 12.41
CA PRO A 196 21.74 -17.37 12.92
C PRO A 196 20.53 -17.23 11.98
N VAL A 197 19.37 -17.70 12.42
CA VAL A 197 18.07 -17.60 11.71
C VAL A 197 17.02 -17.04 12.66
N TRP A 198 16.17 -16.14 12.17
CA TRP A 198 15.08 -15.54 12.94
C TRP A 198 13.77 -15.48 12.16
N ILE A 199 12.66 -15.67 12.86
CA ILE A 199 11.34 -15.32 12.40
C ILE A 199 10.89 -14.06 13.11
N GLN A 200 10.53 -13.05 12.35
CA GLN A 200 9.89 -11.85 12.85
C GLN A 200 8.38 -11.92 12.60
N ARG A 201 7.60 -11.81 13.68
CA ARG A 201 6.14 -11.76 13.67
C ARG A 201 5.70 -10.45 14.32
N GLY A 202 5.30 -9.49 13.48
CA GLY A 202 5.08 -8.12 13.92
C GLY A 202 6.34 -7.51 14.53
N GLY A 203 6.27 -7.10 15.79
CA GLY A 203 7.42 -6.55 16.54
C GLY A 203 8.31 -7.58 17.25
N ARG A 204 7.95 -8.87 17.24
CA ARG A 204 8.69 -9.92 17.97
C ARG A 204 9.62 -10.67 17.04
N ARG A 205 10.87 -10.89 17.49
CA ARG A 205 11.86 -11.76 16.81
C ARG A 205 12.02 -13.06 17.59
N ILE A 206 11.95 -14.18 16.90
CA ILE A 206 12.07 -15.54 17.44
C ILE A 206 13.27 -16.18 16.77
N ALA A 207 14.28 -16.58 17.55
CA ALA A 207 15.41 -17.34 17.01
C ALA A 207 14.95 -18.75 16.61
N VAL A 208 15.39 -19.22 15.45
CA VAL A 208 15.16 -20.58 14.96
C VAL A 208 16.51 -21.28 14.91
N GLY A 209 16.62 -22.44 15.53
CA GLY A 209 17.85 -23.23 15.52
C GLY A 209 17.54 -24.72 15.52
N GLY A 210 18.47 -25.50 14.98
CA GLY A 210 18.35 -26.95 14.86
C GLY A 210 17.80 -27.41 13.51
N SER A 211 17.98 -28.71 13.25
CA SER A 211 17.38 -29.41 12.12
C SER A 211 15.93 -29.80 12.43
N ASP A 212 15.03 -29.67 11.45
CA ASP A 212 13.62 -30.11 11.52
C ASP A 212 12.74 -29.32 12.53
N ALA A 213 12.95 -28.02 12.66
CA ALA A 213 12.07 -27.16 13.43
C ALA A 213 10.70 -27.04 12.73
N ARG A 214 9.65 -27.58 13.35
CA ARG A 214 8.27 -27.48 12.84
C ARG A 214 7.62 -26.22 13.37
N LEU A 215 7.35 -25.28 12.48
CA LEU A 215 6.78 -23.99 12.85
C LEU A 215 5.52 -23.69 12.05
N GLN A 216 4.54 -23.16 12.77
CA GLN A 216 3.30 -22.64 12.19
C GLN A 216 3.59 -21.22 11.68
N LEU A 217 3.88 -21.12 10.38
CA LEU A 217 4.11 -19.84 9.71
C LEU A 217 2.78 -19.19 9.36
N ARG A 218 2.72 -17.87 9.45
CA ARG A 218 1.54 -17.06 9.15
C ARG A 218 1.89 -16.05 8.08
N PRO A 219 0.92 -15.61 7.26
CA PRO A 219 1.16 -14.48 6.39
C PRO A 219 1.59 -13.24 7.16
N GLY A 220 2.58 -12.53 6.63
CA GLY A 220 3.26 -11.41 7.29
C GLY A 220 4.42 -11.81 8.21
N ASP A 221 4.67 -13.11 8.42
CA ASP A 221 5.92 -13.55 9.05
C ASP A 221 7.09 -13.28 8.10
N ILE A 222 8.19 -12.79 8.66
CA ILE A 222 9.45 -12.54 7.95
C ILE A 222 10.49 -13.52 8.46
N ILE A 223 11.03 -14.36 7.58
CA ILE A 223 12.14 -15.26 7.88
C ILE A 223 13.41 -14.57 7.43
N SER A 224 14.40 -14.47 8.32
CA SER A 224 15.68 -13.82 8.05
C SER A 224 16.87 -14.63 8.52
N THR A 225 17.99 -14.49 7.84
CA THR A 225 19.27 -15.15 8.14
C THR A 225 20.36 -14.10 8.38
N GLY A 226 21.29 -14.38 9.29
CA GLY A 226 22.45 -13.53 9.55
C GLY A 226 23.69 -13.95 8.75
N GLY A 227 24.85 -13.38 9.08
CA GLY A 227 26.13 -13.83 8.53
C GLY A 227 26.40 -15.30 8.86
N GLY A 228 26.69 -16.12 7.84
CA GLY A 228 26.82 -17.57 7.98
C GLY A 228 25.52 -18.33 8.27
N GLY A 229 24.37 -17.65 8.29
CA GLY A 229 23.06 -18.26 8.47
C GLY A 229 22.49 -18.81 7.16
N SER A 230 21.78 -19.92 7.21
CA SER A 230 20.95 -20.40 6.11
C SER A 230 19.76 -21.17 6.66
N VAL A 231 18.65 -21.16 5.94
CA VAL A 231 17.46 -21.95 6.30
C VAL A 231 16.86 -22.59 5.07
N ARG A 232 16.59 -23.90 5.15
CA ARG A 232 15.73 -24.58 4.17
C ARG A 232 14.31 -24.59 4.69
N ILE A 233 13.38 -24.30 3.81
CA ILE A 233 11.95 -24.27 4.08
C ILE A 233 11.32 -25.38 3.24
N SER A 234 10.65 -26.32 3.90
CA SER A 234 9.96 -27.41 3.22
C SER A 234 8.55 -27.59 3.78
N SER A 235 7.66 -28.06 2.92
CA SER A 235 6.35 -28.54 3.38
C SER A 235 6.44 -29.97 3.92
N PRO A 236 5.57 -30.34 4.87
CA PRO A 236 5.55 -31.70 5.42
C PRO A 236 5.43 -32.76 4.32
N GLY A 237 6.42 -33.65 4.24
CA GLY A 237 6.43 -34.74 3.27
C GLY A 237 6.90 -34.37 1.86
N GLN A 238 7.45 -33.17 1.66
CA GLN A 238 8.08 -32.76 0.41
C GLN A 238 9.58 -32.47 0.61
N SER A 239 10.37 -32.71 -0.44
CA SER A 239 11.77 -32.28 -0.49
C SER A 239 11.84 -30.75 -0.34
N PRO A 240 12.89 -30.17 0.27
CA PRO A 240 12.97 -28.73 0.46
C PRO A 240 12.92 -27.97 -0.85
N ASP A 241 11.84 -27.19 -1.02
CA ASP A 241 11.55 -26.42 -2.22
C ASP A 241 12.31 -25.08 -2.24
N THR A 242 12.79 -24.62 -1.09
CA THR A 242 13.39 -23.29 -0.96
C THR A 242 14.49 -23.25 0.10
N LYS A 243 15.61 -22.59 -0.21
CA LYS A 243 16.69 -22.28 0.72
C LYS A 243 17.00 -20.78 0.71
N LEU A 244 17.06 -20.17 1.88
CA LEU A 244 17.60 -18.82 2.06
C LEU A 244 19.09 -18.92 2.38
N GLY A 245 19.90 -18.14 1.65
CA GLY A 245 21.32 -17.97 1.91
C GLY A 245 21.58 -17.11 3.13
N GLU A 246 22.83 -16.66 3.30
CA GLU A 246 23.20 -15.70 4.34
C GLU A 246 22.63 -14.31 4.09
N ASN A 247 22.47 -13.52 5.15
CA ASN A 247 21.98 -12.13 5.10
C ASN A 247 20.70 -11.97 4.25
N SER A 248 19.84 -12.96 4.30
CA SER A 248 18.64 -13.05 3.47
C SER A 248 17.39 -12.80 4.31
N ALA A 249 16.37 -12.21 3.71
CA ALA A 249 15.08 -11.99 4.35
C ALA A 249 13.95 -12.19 3.35
N VAL A 250 12.97 -13.03 3.71
CA VAL A 250 11.77 -13.28 2.92
C VAL A 250 10.54 -13.07 3.79
N SER A 251 9.53 -12.39 3.27
CA SER A 251 8.21 -12.28 3.89
C SER A 251 7.25 -13.24 3.21
N LEU A 252 6.37 -13.86 3.99
CA LEU A 252 5.30 -14.71 3.48
C LEU A 252 4.08 -13.85 3.15
N GLY A 253 3.70 -13.80 1.87
CA GLY A 253 2.56 -13.03 1.38
C GLY A 253 1.24 -13.78 1.50
N GLN A 254 0.13 -13.05 1.64
CA GLN A 254 -1.23 -13.59 1.51
C GLN A 254 -1.65 -13.79 0.04
N ASP A 255 -0.93 -13.15 -0.89
CA ASP A 255 -1.52 -12.73 -2.16
C ASP A 255 -1.00 -13.47 -3.39
N VAL A 256 -0.26 -14.58 -3.23
CA VAL A 256 0.40 -15.19 -4.39
C VAL A 256 0.16 -16.69 -4.52
N ALA A 257 -0.14 -17.08 -5.76
CA ALA A 257 -0.96 -18.22 -6.10
C ALA A 257 -0.18 -19.55 -6.30
N CYS A 258 1.05 -19.70 -5.78
CA CYS A 258 2.02 -20.53 -6.50
C CYS A 258 2.40 -21.86 -5.88
N LEU A 259 2.47 -21.94 -4.55
CA LEU A 259 2.75 -23.20 -3.88
C LEU A 259 1.45 -24.00 -3.70
N SER A 260 1.01 -24.70 -4.76
CA SER A 260 0.00 -25.74 -4.61
C SER A 260 0.67 -26.97 -4.02
N PHE A 261 0.55 -27.13 -2.71
CA PHE A 261 0.87 -28.41 -2.09
C PHE A 261 -0.16 -29.42 -2.60
N THR A 262 0.28 -30.57 -3.11
CA THR A 262 -0.59 -31.61 -3.71
C THR A 262 -1.71 -32.08 -2.77
N LYS A 263 -1.57 -31.82 -1.47
CA LYS A 263 -2.57 -32.10 -0.43
C LYS A 263 -3.64 -30.99 -0.27
N TYR A 264 -3.41 -29.78 -0.78
CA TYR A 264 -4.26 -28.59 -0.63
C TYR A 264 -4.32 -27.75 -1.93
N PRO A 265 -5.06 -28.20 -2.97
CA PRO A 265 -5.06 -27.57 -4.30
C PRO A 265 -5.56 -26.11 -4.35
N ASN A 266 -6.23 -25.63 -3.29
CA ASN A 266 -6.82 -24.29 -3.21
C ASN A 266 -6.05 -23.34 -2.27
N GLN A 267 -4.92 -23.75 -1.72
CA GLN A 267 -4.10 -22.90 -0.84
C GLN A 267 -2.77 -22.61 -1.53
N GLN A 268 -2.40 -21.35 -1.52
CA GLN A 268 -1.32 -20.82 -2.33
C GLN A 268 -0.56 -19.77 -1.53
N PHE A 269 0.78 -19.76 -1.66
CA PHE A 269 1.64 -18.78 -1.01
C PHE A 269 2.53 -18.08 -2.02
N GLY A 270 2.81 -16.82 -1.73
CA GLY A 270 3.90 -16.08 -2.34
C GLY A 270 5.03 -15.79 -1.39
N LEU A 271 6.23 -15.78 -1.95
CA LEU A 271 7.40 -15.29 -1.28
C LEU A 271 7.65 -13.84 -1.70
N HIS A 272 7.91 -12.99 -0.73
CA HIS A 272 8.39 -11.63 -0.96
C HIS A 272 9.85 -11.54 -0.54
N LEU A 273 10.80 -11.55 -1.48
CA LEU A 273 12.22 -11.41 -1.14
C LEU A 273 12.51 -9.95 -0.80
N ILE A 274 12.89 -9.71 0.45
CA ILE A 274 13.26 -8.38 0.94
C ILE A 274 14.73 -8.11 0.63
N ALA A 275 15.61 -9.08 0.90
CA ALA A 275 17.05 -8.98 0.70
C ALA A 275 17.72 -10.36 0.62
N GLY A 276 18.93 -10.41 0.06
CA GLY A 276 19.82 -11.57 0.07
C GLY A 276 19.55 -12.56 -1.06
N THR A 277 19.83 -13.84 -0.83
CA THR A 277 19.76 -14.88 -1.85
C THR A 277 18.70 -15.93 -1.52
N LEU A 278 17.81 -16.18 -2.48
CA LEU A 278 16.83 -17.25 -2.49
C LEU A 278 17.27 -18.31 -3.50
N TYR A 279 17.45 -19.53 -3.04
CA TYR A 279 17.64 -20.69 -3.89
C TYR A 279 16.32 -21.44 -3.97
N TRP A 280 15.85 -21.71 -5.18
CA TRP A 280 14.63 -22.47 -5.41
C TRP A 280 14.98 -23.82 -6.04
N LEU A 281 14.49 -24.90 -5.43
CA LEU A 281 14.83 -26.28 -5.77
C LEU A 281 13.57 -27.13 -5.72
N THR A 282 12.72 -27.10 -6.74
CA THR A 282 11.54 -28.00 -6.78
C THR A 282 11.89 -29.29 -7.49
N THR A 283 11.80 -30.41 -6.78
CA THR A 283 11.92 -31.74 -7.38
C THR A 283 10.53 -32.22 -7.79
N GLY A 284 10.09 -31.85 -9.00
CA GLY A 284 9.01 -32.57 -9.69
C GLY A 284 7.60 -31.98 -9.67
N ALA A 285 7.36 -30.82 -9.03
CA ALA A 285 6.10 -30.10 -9.20
C ALA A 285 6.25 -29.04 -10.31
N ARG A 286 5.53 -29.22 -11.42
CA ARG A 286 5.35 -28.14 -12.41
C ARG A 286 4.53 -27.04 -11.74
N LEU A 287 5.12 -25.86 -11.57
CA LEU A 287 4.38 -24.66 -11.21
C LEU A 287 3.27 -24.44 -12.26
N GLN A 288 2.08 -24.02 -11.83
CA GLN A 288 1.03 -23.66 -12.78
C GLN A 288 1.52 -22.51 -13.67
N ALA A 289 1.24 -22.58 -14.97
CA ALA A 289 1.54 -21.49 -15.88
C ALA A 289 0.86 -20.21 -15.37
N ASN A 290 1.61 -19.11 -15.30
CA ASN A 290 1.19 -17.77 -14.83
C ASN A 290 1.26 -17.54 -13.31
N CYS A 291 2.26 -18.09 -12.63
CA CYS A 291 2.40 -17.88 -11.20
C CYS A 291 3.65 -17.10 -10.80
N ALA A 292 3.43 -15.89 -10.26
CA ALA A 292 4.49 -15.06 -9.66
C ALA A 292 4.98 -15.70 -8.35
N VAL A 293 6.07 -16.46 -8.38
CA VAL A 293 6.58 -17.16 -7.21
C VAL A 293 7.26 -16.21 -6.22
N LEU A 294 7.88 -15.16 -6.78
CA LEU A 294 8.64 -14.19 -6.01
C LEU A 294 8.24 -12.79 -6.40
N THR A 295 7.96 -11.96 -5.41
CA THR A 295 7.86 -10.51 -5.63
C THR A 295 8.88 -9.81 -4.76
N THR A 296 9.37 -8.69 -5.25
CA THR A 296 10.12 -7.74 -4.43
C THR A 296 9.39 -6.40 -4.51
N LYS A 297 9.99 -5.35 -3.94
CA LYS A 297 9.49 -4.00 -4.13
C LYS A 297 9.46 -3.57 -5.61
N ASP A 298 10.35 -4.13 -6.43
CA ASP A 298 10.66 -3.60 -7.76
C ASP A 298 10.36 -4.56 -8.92
N PHE A 299 9.97 -5.82 -8.67
CA PHE A 299 9.62 -6.77 -9.73
C PHE A 299 8.80 -7.96 -9.22
N SER A 300 8.19 -8.68 -10.15
CA SER A 300 7.57 -9.99 -9.96
C SER A 300 8.26 -11.02 -10.86
N VAL A 301 8.73 -12.12 -10.28
CA VAL A 301 9.24 -13.26 -11.03
C VAL A 301 8.17 -14.34 -11.10
N SER A 302 7.77 -14.66 -12.33
CA SER A 302 6.98 -15.81 -12.68
C SER A 302 7.90 -16.94 -13.12
N VAL A 303 7.78 -18.12 -12.53
CA VAL A 303 8.74 -19.19 -12.79
C VAL A 303 8.05 -20.31 -13.56
N ARG A 304 8.67 -20.74 -14.66
CA ARG A 304 8.32 -21.92 -15.43
C ARG A 304 9.49 -22.91 -15.44
N GLY A 305 9.99 -23.27 -14.25
CA GLY A 305 11.19 -24.07 -14.09
C GLY A 305 11.31 -24.73 -12.73
N THR A 306 12.27 -25.63 -12.58
CA THR A 306 12.48 -26.46 -11.38
C THR A 306 13.63 -25.94 -10.50
N LYS A 307 14.63 -25.26 -11.09
CA LYS A 307 15.80 -24.82 -10.33
C LYS A 307 16.38 -23.48 -10.80
N PHE A 308 16.35 -22.51 -9.90
CA PHE A 308 16.92 -21.19 -10.14
C PHE A 308 17.39 -20.55 -8.83
N THR A 309 18.28 -19.56 -8.94
CA THR A 309 18.75 -18.74 -7.83
C THR A 309 18.40 -17.29 -8.09
N ILE A 310 17.82 -16.61 -7.11
CA ILE A 310 17.57 -15.18 -7.16
C ILE A 310 18.38 -14.51 -6.06
N THR A 311 19.27 -13.61 -6.44
CA THR A 311 20.01 -12.78 -5.49
C THR A 311 19.54 -11.35 -5.62
N SER A 312 18.99 -10.81 -4.54
CA SER A 312 18.68 -9.39 -4.38
C SER A 312 19.74 -8.73 -3.50
N LYS A 313 20.46 -7.77 -4.06
CA LYS A 313 21.40 -6.91 -3.34
C LYS A 313 20.78 -5.53 -3.19
N PRO A 314 20.07 -5.26 -2.08
CA PRO A 314 19.59 -3.91 -1.81
C PRO A 314 20.80 -3.00 -1.54
N GLY A 315 21.02 -2.04 -2.42
CA GLY A 315 22.05 -1.02 -2.29
C GLY A 315 21.43 0.34 -1.91
N ALA A 316 22.26 1.23 -1.36
CA ALA A 316 21.82 2.58 -0.96
C ALA A 316 21.29 3.42 -2.15
N ALA A 317 21.69 3.10 -3.38
CA ALA A 317 21.29 3.79 -4.60
C ALA A 317 20.63 2.87 -5.65
N THR A 318 20.90 1.57 -5.60
CA THR A 318 20.44 0.59 -6.59
C THR A 318 20.05 -0.71 -5.93
N ASN A 319 18.97 -1.32 -6.41
CA ASN A 319 18.69 -2.71 -6.15
C ASN A 319 19.19 -3.51 -7.37
N GLU A 320 20.21 -4.34 -7.16
CA GLU A 320 20.65 -5.29 -8.17
C GLU A 320 19.95 -6.62 -7.90
N ILE A 321 19.34 -7.18 -8.93
CA ILE A 321 18.82 -8.54 -8.90
C ILE A 321 19.52 -9.35 -9.96
N SER A 322 20.06 -10.48 -9.57
CA SER A 322 20.51 -11.51 -10.50
C SER A 322 19.60 -12.72 -10.39
N VAL A 323 19.20 -13.25 -11.55
CA VAL A 323 18.49 -14.51 -11.69
C VAL A 323 19.39 -15.47 -12.45
N ASP A 324 19.79 -16.56 -11.81
CA ASP A 324 20.60 -17.61 -12.40
C ASP A 324 19.75 -18.87 -12.55
N VAL A 325 19.49 -19.30 -13.78
CA VAL A 325 18.60 -20.45 -14.05
C VAL A 325 19.44 -21.68 -14.31
N THR A 326 19.34 -22.67 -13.41
CA THR A 326 20.09 -23.93 -13.55
C THR A 326 19.29 -25.01 -14.27
N GLU A 327 17.96 -24.98 -14.20
CA GLU A 327 17.07 -25.94 -14.85
C GLU A 327 15.71 -25.31 -15.14
N GLY A 328 15.25 -25.42 -16.39
CA GLY A 328 13.98 -24.86 -16.86
C GLY A 328 14.06 -23.41 -17.34
N GLU A 329 12.97 -22.65 -17.20
CA GLU A 329 12.84 -21.29 -17.71
C GLU A 329 12.24 -20.36 -16.64
N VAL A 330 12.70 -19.10 -16.60
CA VAL A 330 12.17 -18.09 -15.68
C VAL A 330 11.69 -16.86 -16.46
N GLU A 331 10.45 -16.45 -16.24
CA GLU A 331 9.86 -15.23 -16.79
C GLU A 331 9.91 -14.12 -15.72
N ILE A 332 10.66 -13.06 -15.98
CA ILE A 332 10.80 -11.92 -15.07
C ILE A 332 9.95 -10.78 -15.62
N GLU A 333 9.00 -10.30 -14.82
CA GLU A 333 8.25 -9.08 -15.10
C GLU A 333 8.77 -7.96 -14.20
N ASP A 334 9.34 -6.92 -14.80
CA ASP A 334 9.77 -5.74 -14.06
C ASP A 334 8.59 -4.85 -13.64
N ARG A 335 8.84 -3.86 -12.78
CA ARG A 335 7.81 -2.88 -12.36
C ARG A 335 7.21 -2.08 -13.52
N ASP A 336 7.91 -1.96 -14.64
CA ASP A 336 7.45 -1.25 -15.82
C ASP A 336 6.66 -2.18 -16.77
N GLY A 337 6.44 -3.45 -16.38
CA GLY A 337 5.75 -4.47 -17.18
C GLY A 337 6.60 -5.04 -18.31
N ARG A 338 7.92 -4.85 -18.28
CA ARG A 338 8.82 -5.50 -19.25
C ARG A 338 9.02 -6.95 -18.84
N MET A 339 8.83 -7.83 -19.81
CA MET A 339 9.05 -9.26 -19.67
C MET A 339 10.46 -9.62 -20.16
N ALA A 340 11.19 -10.39 -19.37
CA ALA A 340 12.42 -11.06 -19.77
C ALA A 340 12.30 -12.56 -19.52
N THR A 341 12.73 -13.37 -20.48
CA THR A 341 12.82 -14.82 -20.34
C THR A 341 14.27 -15.20 -20.14
N VAL A 342 14.56 -15.97 -19.09
CA VAL A 342 15.90 -16.50 -18.80
C VAL A 342 15.86 -18.01 -18.93
N SER A 343 16.62 -18.55 -19.87
CA SER A 343 16.64 -19.98 -20.18
C SER A 343 17.65 -20.73 -19.29
N GLU A 344 17.57 -22.06 -19.30
CA GLU A 344 18.52 -22.92 -18.62
C GLU A 344 19.98 -22.62 -18.99
N GLY A 345 20.84 -22.46 -17.98
CA GLY A 345 22.25 -22.13 -18.14
C GLY A 345 22.51 -20.64 -18.35
N GLU A 346 21.47 -19.81 -18.42
CA GLU A 346 21.59 -18.35 -18.56
C GLU A 346 21.46 -17.64 -17.21
N SER A 347 22.04 -16.45 -17.16
CA SER A 347 21.97 -15.53 -16.03
C SER A 347 21.51 -14.17 -16.54
N GLU A 348 20.52 -13.59 -15.88
CA GLU A 348 20.07 -12.23 -16.16
C GLU A 348 20.34 -11.33 -14.95
N ARG A 349 20.97 -10.19 -15.20
CA ARG A 349 21.25 -9.18 -14.17
C ARG A 349 20.42 -7.93 -14.45
N LEU A 350 19.44 -7.70 -13.58
CA LEU A 350 18.57 -6.54 -13.62
C LEU A 350 19.04 -5.52 -12.59
N THR A 351 19.54 -4.37 -13.06
CA THR A 351 19.94 -3.28 -12.18
C THR A 351 18.82 -2.23 -12.16
N TYR A 352 18.14 -2.13 -11.02
CA TYR A 352 17.12 -1.12 -10.81
C TYR A 352 17.69 0.02 -9.98
N GLY A 353 17.60 1.23 -10.54
CA GLY A 353 17.95 2.46 -9.87
C GLY A 353 17.24 3.61 -10.57
N LEU A 354 17.01 4.69 -9.85
CA LEU A 354 16.43 5.88 -10.46
C LEU A 354 17.52 6.60 -11.26
N GLY A 355 17.18 7.03 -12.48
CA GLY A 355 17.96 8.02 -13.18
C GLY A 355 17.87 9.35 -12.42
N LYS A 356 18.92 10.16 -12.45
CA LYS A 356 18.91 11.50 -11.84
C LYS A 356 18.87 12.56 -12.91
N MET A 357 18.06 13.60 -12.70
CA MET A 357 18.04 14.76 -13.58
C MET A 357 18.19 16.02 -12.75
N LEU A 358 19.10 16.91 -13.14
CA LEU A 358 19.15 18.26 -12.59
C LEU A 358 18.47 19.20 -13.57
N TRP A 359 17.35 19.79 -13.16
CA TRP A 359 16.67 20.84 -13.91
C TRP A 359 17.14 22.21 -13.46
N MET A 360 17.83 22.94 -14.35
CA MET A 360 18.20 24.33 -14.17
C MET A 360 17.28 25.21 -15.00
N VAL A 361 16.53 26.11 -14.36
CA VAL A 361 15.51 26.93 -15.00
C VAL A 361 15.78 28.39 -14.66
N ASP A 362 16.19 29.16 -15.67
CA ASP A 362 16.43 30.60 -15.57
C ASP A 362 15.17 31.37 -15.98
N ASN A 363 14.59 32.12 -15.05
CA ASN A 363 13.42 32.95 -15.29
C ASN A 363 13.83 34.36 -15.73
N GLN A 364 13.91 34.60 -17.04
CA GLN A 364 14.23 35.92 -17.60
C GLN A 364 13.00 36.82 -17.77
N CYS A 365 11.84 36.41 -17.26
CA CYS A 365 10.67 37.27 -17.20
C CYS A 365 10.80 38.32 -16.10
N ARG A 366 10.11 39.45 -16.28
CA ARG A 366 9.95 40.51 -15.27
C ARG A 366 8.96 40.17 -14.15
N ARG A 367 8.51 38.92 -14.10
CA ARG A 367 7.50 38.41 -13.17
C ARG A 367 7.90 37.03 -12.70
N SER A 368 7.35 36.63 -11.56
CA SER A 368 7.54 35.28 -11.07
C SER A 368 6.81 34.25 -11.95
N VAL A 369 7.28 33.01 -11.86
CA VAL A 369 6.77 31.89 -12.63
C VAL A 369 6.59 30.68 -11.73
N ASP A 370 5.45 30.01 -11.89
CA ASP A 370 5.20 28.69 -11.32
C ASP A 370 5.79 27.64 -12.26
N PHE A 371 6.61 26.75 -11.72
CA PHE A 371 7.31 25.69 -12.44
C PHE A 371 6.91 24.32 -11.91
N ARG A 372 6.78 23.36 -12.81
CA ARG A 372 6.45 21.98 -12.48
C ARG A 372 7.05 21.00 -13.48
N LEU A 373 7.29 19.78 -13.00
CA LEU A 373 7.70 18.64 -13.81
C LEU A 373 6.57 17.62 -13.91
N PHE A 374 6.55 16.89 -15.02
CA PHE A 374 5.55 15.89 -15.33
C PHE A 374 6.22 14.67 -15.95
N ASP A 375 5.76 13.48 -15.60
CA ASP A 375 6.14 12.25 -16.28
C ASP A 375 5.06 11.86 -17.30
N ARG A 376 5.33 12.09 -18.59
CA ARG A 376 4.37 11.73 -19.65
C ARG A 376 4.25 10.23 -19.88
N THR A 377 5.25 9.45 -19.50
CA THR A 377 5.18 7.99 -19.60
C THR A 377 4.21 7.44 -18.56
N ASN A 378 4.16 8.06 -17.37
CA ASN A 378 3.35 7.61 -16.24
C ASN A 378 2.12 8.50 -15.96
N ASN A 379 1.36 8.84 -17.01
CA ASN A 379 0.10 9.59 -16.88
C ASN A 379 0.21 10.91 -16.08
N LEU A 380 1.32 11.64 -16.25
CA LEU A 380 1.65 12.91 -15.57
C LEU A 380 1.86 12.79 -14.05
N GLN A 381 1.96 11.56 -13.51
CA GLN A 381 2.14 11.31 -12.08
C GLN A 381 3.61 11.30 -11.69
N TRP A 382 4.22 12.47 -11.54
CA TRP A 382 5.57 12.61 -10.97
C TRP A 382 5.93 14.10 -10.77
N PRO A 383 6.78 14.49 -9.78
CA PRO A 383 7.44 13.66 -8.76
C PRO A 383 6.63 13.51 -7.48
N ALA A 384 6.21 12.27 -7.15
CA ALA A 384 5.57 11.77 -5.92
C ALA A 384 4.30 12.50 -5.40
N ASP A 385 4.16 13.79 -5.67
CA ASP A 385 3.08 14.65 -5.27
C ASP A 385 2.65 15.50 -6.48
N PRO A 386 1.46 15.25 -7.04
CA PRO A 386 0.90 16.03 -8.14
C PRO A 386 0.49 17.46 -7.72
N SER A 387 0.77 17.90 -6.50
CA SER A 387 0.60 19.28 -6.06
C SER A 387 1.91 20.07 -5.98
N LYS A 388 3.07 19.40 -6.19
CA LYS A 388 4.36 20.08 -6.07
C LYS A 388 4.59 21.07 -7.22
N VAL A 389 4.58 22.34 -6.87
CA VAL A 389 4.89 23.48 -7.73
C VAL A 389 6.05 24.24 -7.10
N TRP A 390 7.03 24.61 -7.92
CA TRP A 390 8.15 25.45 -7.51
C TRP A 390 7.92 26.87 -8.00
N PHE A 391 8.19 27.84 -7.15
CA PHE A 391 8.09 29.25 -7.50
C PHE A 391 9.47 29.79 -7.86
N ILE A 392 9.56 30.52 -8.98
CA ILE A 392 10.80 31.17 -9.43
C ILE A 392 10.55 32.67 -9.53
N ASP A 393 11.28 33.46 -8.75
CA ASP A 393 11.22 34.92 -8.80
C ASP A 393 11.62 35.48 -10.17
N SER A 394 11.24 36.72 -10.44
CA SER A 394 11.70 37.47 -11.62
C SER A 394 13.24 37.54 -11.64
N GLY A 395 13.87 37.10 -12.72
CA GLY A 395 15.34 37.03 -12.83
C GLY A 395 15.96 35.90 -11.99
N GLY A 396 15.15 35.02 -11.40
CA GLY A 396 15.59 33.95 -10.52
C GLY A 396 16.05 32.69 -11.26
N LEU A 397 16.90 31.90 -10.61
CA LEU A 397 17.36 30.59 -11.08
C LEU A 397 16.83 29.49 -10.14
N LEU A 398 16.15 28.49 -10.71
CA LEU A 398 15.77 27.27 -10.01
C LEU A 398 16.73 26.13 -10.41
N ALA A 399 17.26 25.42 -9.41
CA ALA A 399 18.03 24.20 -9.61
C ALA A 399 17.38 23.05 -8.83
N GLN A 400 16.76 22.10 -9.54
CA GLN A 400 16.01 21.01 -8.92
C GLN A 400 16.53 19.65 -9.38
N LEU A 401 17.20 18.95 -8.45
CA LEU A 401 17.59 17.56 -8.64
C LEU A 401 16.38 16.66 -8.37
N VAL A 402 16.13 15.72 -9.28
CA VAL A 402 14.98 14.81 -9.26
C VAL A 402 15.37 13.40 -9.67
N SER A 403 14.68 12.40 -9.12
CA SER A 403 14.92 10.98 -9.38
C SER A 403 13.77 10.38 -10.19
N CYS A 404 14.05 9.91 -11.40
CA CYS A 404 13.05 9.44 -12.37
C CYS A 404 13.27 7.98 -12.75
N ILE A 405 12.25 7.35 -13.34
CA ILE A 405 12.33 5.98 -13.85
C ILE A 405 13.10 6.00 -15.19
N PRO A 406 14.17 5.22 -15.35
CA PRO A 406 14.92 5.16 -16.61
C PRO A 406 14.05 4.99 -17.85
N GLY A 407 14.26 5.83 -18.86
CA GLY A 407 13.45 5.84 -20.09
C GLY A 407 12.14 6.62 -20.00
N ALA A 408 11.68 7.04 -18.81
CA ALA A 408 10.50 7.89 -18.66
C ALA A 408 10.71 9.27 -19.31
N LYS A 409 9.66 9.84 -19.90
CA LYS A 409 9.70 11.18 -20.50
C LYS A 409 9.31 12.24 -19.48
N ILE A 410 10.31 12.93 -18.95
CA ILE A 410 10.12 14.00 -17.97
C ILE A 410 10.02 15.33 -18.70
N CYS A 411 8.88 15.99 -18.61
CA CYS A 411 8.57 17.25 -19.27
C CYS A 411 8.43 18.36 -18.24
N TYR A 412 8.90 19.55 -18.57
CA TYR A 412 8.61 20.73 -17.76
C TYR A 412 7.37 21.46 -18.26
N GLY A 413 6.67 22.10 -17.33
CA GLY A 413 5.60 23.03 -17.61
C GLY A 413 5.67 24.19 -16.64
N ALA A 414 5.37 25.38 -17.13
CA ALA A 414 5.40 26.58 -16.31
C ALA A 414 4.34 27.58 -16.76
N ALA A 415 3.90 28.44 -15.85
CA ALA A 415 2.99 29.54 -16.15
C ALA A 415 3.28 30.74 -15.25
N ALA A 416 3.06 31.93 -15.78
CA ALA A 416 3.05 33.12 -14.94
C ALA A 416 1.71 33.19 -14.17
N PRO A 417 1.70 33.73 -12.94
CA PRO A 417 0.46 34.02 -12.23
C PRO A 417 -0.45 34.92 -13.10
N GLY A 418 -1.73 34.55 -13.23
CA GLY A 418 -2.70 35.31 -14.02
C GLY A 418 -2.84 34.92 -15.51
N GLN A 419 -2.34 33.73 -15.91
CA GLN A 419 -2.52 33.10 -17.24
C GLN A 419 -1.90 33.81 -18.45
N GLU A 420 -1.17 34.90 -18.25
CA GLU A 420 -0.40 35.52 -19.33
C GLU A 420 0.92 34.78 -19.53
N GLY A 421 0.93 33.75 -20.37
CA GLY A 421 2.14 33.05 -20.79
C GLY A 421 2.34 31.70 -20.11
N GLU A 422 2.45 30.67 -20.95
CA GLU A 422 2.79 29.30 -20.57
C GLU A 422 4.08 28.86 -21.27
N TRP A 423 4.87 28.03 -20.60
CA TRP A 423 6.06 27.40 -21.18
C TRP A 423 5.98 25.88 -21.06
N GLY A 424 6.70 25.20 -21.95
CA GLY A 424 6.75 23.75 -21.99
C GLY A 424 5.36 23.17 -22.24
N ILE A 425 4.90 22.27 -21.36
CA ILE A 425 3.55 21.69 -21.46
C ILE A 425 2.51 22.41 -20.57
N GLY A 426 2.83 23.63 -20.12
CA GLY A 426 1.97 24.43 -19.25
C GLY A 426 1.93 23.91 -17.81
N ILE A 427 1.51 24.75 -16.86
CA ILE A 427 1.48 24.38 -15.43
C ILE A 427 0.49 23.25 -15.11
N ASN A 428 -0.43 22.98 -16.04
CA ASN A 428 -1.41 21.90 -15.96
C ASN A 428 -1.04 20.66 -16.80
N GLY A 429 0.09 20.69 -17.51
CA GLY A 429 0.59 19.56 -18.31
C GLY A 429 -0.22 19.26 -19.58
N ASN A 430 -1.11 20.15 -19.99
CA ASN A 430 -2.07 19.98 -21.08
C ASN A 430 -1.61 20.58 -22.42
N ALA A 431 -0.60 21.46 -22.43
CA ALA A 431 -0.08 22.03 -23.68
C ALA A 431 0.78 21.01 -24.45
N ARG A 432 0.90 21.22 -25.77
CA ARG A 432 1.75 20.41 -26.64
C ARG A 432 3.10 21.09 -26.82
N CYS A 433 4.16 20.45 -26.35
CA CYS A 433 5.53 20.88 -26.65
C CYS A 433 6.42 19.63 -26.81
N PRO A 434 6.99 19.38 -28.00
CA PRO A 434 7.82 18.20 -28.24
C PRO A 434 9.20 18.31 -27.58
N ASP A 435 9.77 19.51 -27.50
CA ASP A 435 11.16 19.74 -27.07
C ASP A 435 11.30 20.09 -25.57
N CYS A 436 10.19 20.18 -24.84
CA CYS A 436 10.21 20.43 -23.40
C CYS A 436 10.46 19.17 -22.57
N CYS A 437 10.45 18.00 -23.19
CA CYS A 437 10.64 16.73 -22.53
C CYS A 437 12.09 16.27 -22.64
N GLN A 438 12.54 15.54 -21.63
CA GLN A 438 13.86 14.93 -21.56
C GLN A 438 13.68 13.48 -21.09
N THR A 439 14.35 12.56 -21.75
CA THR A 439 14.31 11.14 -21.38
C THR A 439 15.14 10.94 -20.13
N CYS A 440 14.55 10.34 -19.11
CA CYS A 440 15.25 9.96 -17.89
C CYS A 440 16.41 9.02 -18.24
N PRO A 441 17.64 9.28 -17.77
CA PRO A 441 18.78 8.46 -18.14
C PRO A 441 18.72 7.08 -17.49
N ALA A 442 19.67 6.21 -17.85
CA ALA A 442 19.77 4.90 -17.22
C ALA A 442 19.97 5.02 -15.69
N ALA A 443 19.73 3.92 -14.98
CA ALA A 443 19.98 3.86 -13.54
C ALA A 443 21.40 4.38 -13.20
N ASN A 444 21.50 5.23 -12.18
CA ASN A 444 22.75 5.88 -11.72
C ASN A 444 23.42 6.86 -12.66
N GLN A 445 22.86 7.06 -13.85
CA GLN A 445 23.29 8.16 -14.70
C GLN A 445 22.60 9.45 -14.25
N ARG A 446 23.29 10.56 -14.52
CA ARG A 446 22.78 11.90 -14.30
C ARG A 446 22.80 12.66 -15.61
N VAL A 447 21.69 13.36 -15.90
CA VAL A 447 21.61 14.30 -17.00
C VAL A 447 21.26 15.68 -16.44
N ASP A 448 22.00 16.69 -16.88
CA ASP A 448 21.76 18.07 -16.51
C ASP A 448 21.01 18.76 -17.64
N THR A 449 19.85 19.32 -17.32
CA THR A 449 18.96 19.99 -18.28
C THR A 449 18.90 21.47 -17.93
N SER A 450 19.13 22.33 -18.92
CA SER A 450 19.01 23.79 -18.75
C SER A 450 17.88 24.33 -19.61
N ARG A 451 17.08 25.23 -19.03
CA ARG A 451 15.97 25.91 -19.69
C ARG A 451 15.99 27.39 -19.32
N VAL A 452 15.70 28.23 -20.31
CA VAL A 452 15.55 29.67 -20.13
C VAL A 452 14.10 30.00 -20.45
N LEU A 453 13.40 30.64 -19.52
CA LEU A 453 12.04 31.10 -19.68
C LEU A 453 12.07 32.57 -20.11
N THR A 454 11.84 32.82 -21.40
CA THR A 454 11.74 34.18 -21.95
C THR A 454 10.28 34.58 -22.09
N CYS A 455 9.92 35.74 -21.55
CA CYS A 455 8.63 36.38 -21.82
C CYS A 455 8.77 37.24 -23.08
N GLN A 456 8.00 36.93 -24.14
CA GLN A 456 7.79 37.90 -25.21
C GLN A 456 7.02 39.08 -24.61
N ILE A 457 7.64 40.25 -24.59
CA ILE A 457 6.96 41.50 -24.24
C ILE A 457 6.12 41.88 -25.47
N PRO A 458 4.78 41.81 -25.43
CA PRO A 458 3.96 42.28 -26.54
C PRO A 458 4.22 43.78 -26.69
N GLY A 459 4.81 44.19 -27.83
CA GLY A 459 5.08 45.61 -28.13
C GLY A 459 6.54 46.07 -28.06
N ALA A 460 7.49 45.17 -27.78
CA ALA A 460 8.91 45.48 -28.04
C ALA A 460 9.19 45.35 -29.55
N VAL A 461 8.75 46.35 -30.33
CA VAL A 461 9.20 46.55 -31.70
C VAL A 461 10.71 46.82 -31.62
N LYS A 462 11.50 46.03 -32.36
CA LYS A 462 12.95 46.19 -32.48
C LYS A 462 13.33 47.54 -33.07
#